data_AF-A0A3R7X516-F1
#
_entry.id   AF-A0A3R7X516-F1
#
_cell.length_a   1.000
_cell.length_b   1.000
_cell.length_c   1.000
_cell.angle_alpha   90.00
_cell.angle_beta   90.00
_cell.angle_gamma   90.00
#
_symmetry.space_group_name_H-M   'P 1'
#
loop_
_entity.id
_entity.type
_entity.pdbx_description
1 polymer ?
#
loop_
_entity_poly.entity_id
_entity_poly.type
_entity_poly.pdbx_seq_one_letter_code
_entity_poly.pdbx_strand_id
1 'polypeptide(L)'
;MNRDDLKQKFREERNAALQPLPSDFYTNAAAYVRNLEDEIKDVNNPRSVEAKMLEDELQSAIADIENIFIRRIRKITTRATSHAFSNTTTEHDLDKLLKEEQDVYNSTLKAINKARTKLLEP
;
A
#
# COMPACT_ATOMS: atom_id res chain seq x y z
N MET A 1 -1.27 13.46 8.69
CA MET A 1 -0.18 12.48 8.71
C MET A 1 1.13 13.23 8.61
N ASN A 2 2.14 12.79 9.35
CA ASN A 2 3.50 13.32 9.29
C ASN A 2 4.51 12.20 8.96
N ARG A 3 5.80 12.55 8.96
CA ARG A 3 6.90 11.60 8.73
C ARG A 3 6.84 10.37 9.63
N ASP A 4 6.62 10.56 10.92
CA ASP A 4 6.67 9.47 11.90
C ASP A 4 5.49 8.52 11.74
N ASP A 5 4.30 9.05 11.46
CA ASP A 5 3.10 8.27 11.13
C ASP A 5 3.38 7.36 9.92
N LEU A 6 3.95 7.93 8.84
CA LEU A 6 4.26 7.19 7.62
C LEU A 6 5.33 6.10 7.87
N LYS A 7 6.40 6.45 8.59
CA LYS A 7 7.45 5.50 8.96
C LYS A 7 6.92 4.37 9.84
N GLN A 8 5.98 4.66 10.72
CA GLN A 8 5.33 3.65 11.55
C GLN A 8 4.51 2.68 10.68
N LYS A 9 3.69 3.19 9.76
CA LYS A 9 2.94 2.33 8.80
C LYS A 9 3.86 1.50 7.90
N PHE A 10 4.97 2.09 7.44
CA PHE A 10 5.97 1.36 6.67
C PHE A 10 6.60 0.19 7.44
N ARG A 11 6.84 0.37 8.74
CA ARG A 11 7.37 -0.68 9.63
C ARG A 11 6.33 -1.77 9.89
N GLU A 12 5.09 -1.40 10.18
CA GLU A 12 3.97 -2.32 10.37
C GLU A 12 3.80 -3.26 9.17
N GLU A 13 3.97 -2.72 7.95
CA GLU A 13 3.88 -3.52 6.73
C GLU A 13 5.00 -4.54 6.51
N ARG A 14 6.04 -4.55 7.36
CA ARG A 14 7.03 -5.64 7.38
C ARG A 14 6.45 -6.94 7.97
N ASN A 15 5.35 -6.87 8.72
CA ASN A 15 4.68 -8.05 9.24
C ASN A 15 4.18 -8.93 8.08
N ALA A 16 4.30 -10.26 8.23
CA ALA A 16 3.78 -11.21 7.24
C ALA A 16 2.26 -11.13 7.12
N ALA A 17 1.55 -10.88 8.23
CA ALA A 17 0.12 -10.65 8.24
C ALA A 17 -0.23 -9.28 7.64
N LEU A 18 -1.36 -9.21 6.94
CA LEU A 18 -1.92 -7.94 6.49
C LEU A 18 -2.32 -7.12 7.70
N GLN A 19 -1.81 -5.89 7.79
CA GLN A 19 -2.16 -4.97 8.87
C GLN A 19 -3.36 -4.12 8.45
N PRO A 20 -4.23 -3.72 9.40
CA PRO A 20 -5.27 -2.74 9.12
C PRO A 20 -4.63 -1.40 8.72
N LEU A 21 -5.16 -0.82 7.65
CA LEU A 21 -4.76 0.50 7.17
C LEU A 21 -5.99 1.42 7.17
N PRO A 22 -5.89 2.63 7.76
CA PRO A 22 -7.00 3.59 7.71
C PRO A 22 -7.44 3.87 6.28
N SER A 23 -8.76 4.06 6.07
CA SER A 23 -9.33 4.28 4.73
C SER A 23 -8.85 5.56 4.06
N ASP A 24 -8.44 6.54 4.86
CA ASP A 24 -7.91 7.83 4.45
C ASP A 24 -6.37 7.84 4.35
N PHE A 25 -5.69 6.71 4.57
CA PHE A 25 -4.22 6.65 4.61
C PHE A 25 -3.57 7.24 3.36
N TYR A 26 -3.98 6.83 2.16
CA TYR A 26 -3.38 7.34 0.92
C TYR A 26 -3.78 8.79 0.61
N THR A 27 -4.92 9.25 1.10
CA THR A 27 -5.32 10.66 1.01
C THR A 27 -4.42 11.53 1.89
N ASN A 28 -4.19 11.10 3.14
CA ASN A 28 -3.29 11.78 4.08
C ASN A 28 -1.82 11.68 3.63
N ALA A 29 -1.41 10.49 3.17
CA ALA A 29 -0.51 10.19 2.06
C ALA A 29 -0.08 11.38 1.20
N ALA A 30 -0.95 11.64 0.22
CA ALA A 30 -0.79 12.65 -0.80
C ALA A 30 -0.75 14.07 -0.22
N ALA A 31 -1.54 14.35 0.83
CA ALA A 31 -1.53 15.66 1.47
C ALA A 31 -0.16 15.97 2.08
N TYR A 32 0.45 15.01 2.78
CA TYR A 32 1.79 15.17 3.35
C TYR A 32 2.85 15.40 2.26
N VAL A 33 2.81 14.64 1.16
CA VAL A 33 3.72 14.82 0.02
C VAL A 33 3.57 16.22 -0.59
N ARG A 34 2.34 16.68 -0.82
CA ARG A 34 2.09 18.04 -1.36
C ARG A 34 2.61 19.13 -0.44
N ASN A 35 2.44 18.98 0.87
CA ASN A 35 2.96 19.95 1.83
C ASN A 35 4.49 20.04 1.74
N LEU A 36 5.20 18.90 1.62
CA LEU A 36 6.65 18.91 1.40
C LEU A 36 7.03 19.59 0.08
N GLU A 37 6.29 19.33 -1.00
CA GLU A 37 6.52 20.00 -2.29
C GLU A 37 6.32 21.51 -2.20
N ASP A 38 5.32 21.98 -1.46
CA ASP A 38 5.04 23.40 -1.27
C ASP A 38 6.09 24.05 -0.35
N GLU A 39 6.50 23.39 0.74
CA GLU A 39 7.59 23.84 1.60
C GLU A 39 8.89 24.00 0.81
N ILE A 40 9.23 23.06 -0.07
CA ILE A 40 10.42 23.12 -0.94
C ILE A 40 10.37 24.35 -1.87
N LYS A 41 9.20 24.67 -2.44
CA LYS A 41 9.03 25.84 -3.33
C LYS A 41 9.24 27.16 -2.59
N ASP A 42 8.85 27.21 -1.32
CA ASP A 42 8.94 28.40 -0.48
C ASP A 42 10.34 28.62 0.12
N VAL A 43 11.27 27.67 -0.05
CA VAL A 43 12.65 27.84 0.44
C VAL A 43 13.38 28.94 -0.35
N ASN A 44 13.79 29.99 0.37
CA ASN A 44 14.51 31.15 -0.18
C ASN A 44 15.81 30.79 -0.93
N ASN A 45 16.53 29.76 -0.47
CA ASN A 45 17.77 29.29 -1.09
C ASN A 45 17.68 27.79 -1.43
N PRO A 46 17.48 27.43 -2.71
CA PRO A 46 17.40 26.04 -3.15
C PRO A 46 18.67 25.21 -2.90
N ARG A 47 19.82 25.84 -2.62
CA ARG A 47 21.08 25.15 -2.28
C ARG A 47 21.34 25.07 -0.78
N SER A 48 20.38 25.50 0.04
CA SER A 48 20.51 25.43 1.49
C SER A 48 20.46 23.99 1.99
N VAL A 49 20.98 23.76 3.20
CA VAL A 49 20.86 22.48 3.90
C VAL A 49 19.38 22.13 4.13
N GLU A 50 18.56 23.14 4.43
CA GLU A 50 17.11 23.01 4.60
C GLU A 50 16.43 22.48 3.34
N ALA A 51 16.66 23.10 2.18
CA ALA A 51 16.12 22.63 0.89
C ALA A 51 16.48 21.17 0.64
N LYS A 52 17.76 20.80 0.85
CA LYS A 52 18.23 19.43 0.67
C LYS A 52 17.56 18.45 1.64
N MET A 53 17.37 18.83 2.90
CA MET A 53 16.70 17.99 3.89
C MET A 53 15.23 17.73 3.53
N LEU A 54 14.53 18.75 3.03
CA LEU A 54 13.15 18.60 2.57
C LEU A 54 13.05 17.73 1.31
N GLU A 55 13.96 17.89 0.35
CA GLU A 55 14.05 17.04 -0.83
C GLU A 55 14.30 15.56 -0.46
N ASP A 56 15.25 15.31 0.46
CA ASP A 56 15.55 13.96 0.95
C ASP A 56 14.33 13.35 1.67
N GLU A 57 13.59 14.15 2.43
CA GLU A 57 12.35 13.73 3.10
C GLU A 57 11.25 13.41 2.08
N LEU A 58 11.03 14.26 1.07
CA LEU A 58 10.07 14.04 0.00
C LEU A 58 10.36 12.73 -0.75
N GLN A 59 11.61 12.52 -1.17
CA GLN A 59 12.02 11.28 -1.85
C GLN A 59 11.82 10.06 -0.96
N SER A 60 12.19 10.15 0.33
CA SER A 60 11.95 9.06 1.26
C SER A 60 10.47 8.78 1.49
N ALA A 61 9.62 9.80 1.54
CA ALA A 61 8.18 9.63 1.76
C ALA A 61 7.53 8.94 0.57
N ILE A 62 7.85 9.38 -0.65
CA ILE A 62 7.37 8.74 -1.90
C ILE A 62 7.78 7.27 -1.93
N ALA A 63 9.06 6.97 -1.66
CA ALA A 63 9.56 5.60 -1.65
C ALA A 63 8.88 4.73 -0.59
N ASP A 64 8.62 5.25 0.61
CA ASP A 64 7.93 4.50 1.66
C ASP A 64 6.48 4.19 1.28
N ILE A 65 5.75 5.16 0.70
CA ILE A 65 4.36 4.99 0.23
C ILE A 65 4.30 3.91 -0.84
N GLU A 66 5.20 3.96 -1.84
CA GLU A 66 5.26 2.97 -2.92
C GLU A 66 5.58 1.57 -2.37
N ASN A 67 6.52 1.47 -1.44
CA ASN A 67 6.86 0.19 -0.83
C ASN A 67 5.72 -0.39 0.03
N ILE A 68 4.97 0.45 0.74
CA ILE A 68 3.74 0.04 1.46
C ILE A 68 2.75 -0.57 0.46
N PHE A 69 2.47 0.15 -0.63
CA PHE A 69 1.56 -0.30 -1.66
C PHE A 69 2.00 -1.66 -2.25
N ILE A 70 3.25 -1.78 -2.70
CA ILE A 70 3.79 -3.02 -3.29
C ILE A 70 3.66 -4.19 -2.31
N ARG A 71 4.02 -3.99 -1.04
CA ARG A 71 3.95 -5.06 -0.02
C ARG A 71 2.52 -5.51 0.20
N ARG A 72 1.58 -4.57 0.30
CA ARG A 72 0.16 -4.88 0.49
C ARG A 72 -0.40 -5.64 -0.70
N ILE A 73 -0.17 -5.17 -1.93
CA ILE A 73 -0.61 -5.86 -3.14
C ILE A 73 -0.07 -7.29 -3.22
N ARG A 74 1.20 -7.52 -2.90
CA ARG A 74 1.78 -8.87 -2.86
C ARG A 74 1.08 -9.78 -1.85
N LYS A 75 0.78 -9.28 -0.65
CA LYS A 75 0.04 -10.04 0.38
C LYS A 75 -1.37 -10.36 -0.12
N ILE A 76 -2.03 -9.41 -0.74
CA ILE A 76 -3.41 -9.53 -1.25
C ILE A 76 -3.49 -10.60 -2.34
N THR A 77 -2.62 -10.53 -3.36
CA THR A 77 -2.63 -11.51 -4.46
C THR A 77 -2.24 -12.89 -3.99
N THR A 78 -1.28 -13.00 -3.06
CA THR A 78 -0.91 -14.28 -2.42
C THR A 78 -2.13 -14.88 -1.70
N ARG A 79 -2.86 -14.08 -0.92
CA ARG A 79 -4.07 -14.52 -0.21
C ARG A 79 -5.18 -14.94 -1.17
N ALA A 80 -5.44 -14.17 -2.22
CA ALA A 80 -6.43 -14.53 -3.24
C ALA A 80 -6.07 -15.86 -3.91
N THR A 81 -4.78 -16.07 -4.18
CA THR A 81 -4.26 -17.33 -4.72
C THR A 81 -4.47 -18.48 -3.75
N SER A 82 -4.07 -18.34 -2.49
CA SER A 82 -4.29 -19.37 -1.46
C SER A 82 -5.77 -19.71 -1.31
N HIS A 83 -6.65 -18.70 -1.28
CA HIS A 83 -8.09 -18.91 -1.18
C HIS A 83 -8.63 -19.71 -2.38
N ALA A 84 -8.20 -19.41 -3.61
CA ALA A 84 -8.64 -20.16 -4.79
C ALA A 84 -8.35 -21.67 -4.72
N PHE A 85 -7.34 -22.07 -3.94
CA PHE A 85 -6.90 -23.46 -3.78
C PHE A 85 -7.18 -24.07 -2.40
N SER A 86 -7.74 -23.31 -1.45
CA SER A 86 -8.08 -23.78 -0.10
C SER A 86 -9.58 -23.82 0.09
N ASN A 87 -10.10 -24.86 0.77
CA ASN A 87 -11.51 -24.97 1.13
C ASN A 87 -11.90 -24.10 2.35
N THR A 88 -11.01 -23.21 2.81
CA THR A 88 -11.20 -22.39 4.00
C THR A 88 -11.16 -20.91 3.65
N THR A 89 -12.31 -20.25 3.74
CA THR A 89 -12.43 -18.79 3.75
C THR A 89 -12.04 -18.26 5.13
N THR A 90 -10.86 -17.67 5.28
CA THR A 90 -10.62 -16.79 6.44
C THR A 90 -11.17 -15.41 6.12
N GLU A 91 -12.47 -15.22 6.34
CA GLU A 91 -13.19 -13.94 6.16
C GLU A 91 -12.58 -12.79 6.98
N HIS A 92 -11.91 -13.12 8.10
CA HIS A 92 -11.29 -12.19 9.06
C HIS A 92 -10.11 -11.35 8.57
N ASP A 93 -9.72 -11.46 7.30
CA ASP A 93 -8.64 -10.64 6.74
C ASP A 93 -9.13 -9.71 5.62
N LEU A 94 -10.38 -9.84 5.18
CA LEU A 94 -10.98 -8.97 4.15
C LEU A 94 -11.37 -7.60 4.72
N ASP A 95 -11.67 -7.54 6.02
CA ASP A 95 -11.96 -6.31 6.76
C ASP A 95 -10.76 -5.35 6.87
N LYS A 96 -9.53 -5.88 6.71
CA LYS A 96 -8.27 -5.10 6.72
C LYS A 96 -7.91 -4.51 5.35
N LEU A 97 -8.68 -4.84 4.32
CA LEU A 97 -8.47 -4.35 2.96
C LEU A 97 -9.19 -3.02 2.75
N LEU A 98 -8.50 -2.10 2.10
CA LEU A 98 -9.15 -0.96 1.48
C LEU A 98 -10.08 -1.41 0.35
N LYS A 99 -11.04 -0.56 -0.03
CA LYS A 99 -12.01 -0.89 -1.07
C LYS A 99 -11.34 -1.28 -2.39
N GLU A 100 -10.36 -0.52 -2.83
CA GLU A 100 -9.60 -0.75 -4.06
C GLU A 100 -8.76 -2.04 -3.95
N GLU A 101 -8.29 -2.37 -2.75
CA GLU A 101 -7.56 -3.61 -2.47
C GLU A 101 -8.48 -4.85 -2.51
N GLN A 102 -9.74 -4.70 -2.07
CA GLN A 102 -10.76 -5.75 -2.22
C GLN A 102 -11.05 -6.03 -3.69
N ASP A 103 -11.06 -5.00 -4.55
CA ASP A 103 -11.24 -5.19 -5.99
C ASP A 103 -10.09 -5.98 -6.62
N VAL A 104 -8.85 -5.72 -6.22
CA VAL A 104 -7.66 -6.52 -6.64
C VAL A 104 -7.78 -7.97 -6.18
N TYR A 105 -8.17 -8.18 -4.92
CA TYR A 105 -8.39 -9.51 -4.36
C TYR A 105 -9.42 -10.30 -5.16
N ASN A 106 -10.61 -9.73 -5.34
CA ASN A 106 -11.73 -10.36 -6.04
C ASN A 106 -11.40 -10.63 -7.51
N SER A 107 -10.73 -9.69 -8.18
CA SER A 107 -10.31 -9.85 -9.57
C SER A 107 -9.28 -10.97 -9.74
N THR A 108 -8.32 -11.07 -8.83
CA THR A 108 -7.32 -12.15 -8.82
C THR A 108 -8.00 -13.51 -8.62
N LEU A 109 -8.86 -13.63 -7.62
CA LEU A 109 -9.61 -14.86 -7.32
C LEU A 109 -10.47 -15.30 -8.52
N LYS A 110 -11.20 -14.36 -9.13
CA LYS A 110 -12.02 -14.61 -10.32
C LYS A 110 -11.19 -15.09 -11.51
N ALA A 111 -10.03 -14.50 -11.73
CA ALA A 111 -9.14 -14.89 -12.82
C ALA A 111 -8.63 -16.33 -12.65
N ILE A 112 -8.23 -16.71 -11.43
CA ILE A 112 -7.76 -18.06 -11.11
C ILE A 112 -8.89 -19.08 -11.28
N ASN A 113 -10.08 -18.82 -10.73
CA ASN A 113 -11.22 -19.73 -10.85
C ASN A 113 -11.64 -19.93 -12.31
N LYS A 114 -11.64 -18.86 -13.11
CA LYS A 114 -11.90 -18.95 -14.56
C LYS A 114 -10.88 -19.84 -15.28
N ALA A 115 -9.60 -19.75 -14.92
CA ALA A 115 -8.56 -20.59 -15.50
C ALA A 115 -8.75 -22.07 -15.07
N ARG A 116 -9.06 -22.31 -13.79
CA ARG A 116 -9.33 -23.64 -13.26
C ARG A 116 -10.49 -24.34 -13.98
N THR A 117 -11.63 -23.67 -14.12
CA THR A 117 -12.78 -24.22 -14.85
C THR A 117 -12.43 -24.54 -16.30
N LYS A 118 -11.65 -23.69 -16.98
CA LYS A 118 -11.27 -23.93 -18.37
C LYS A 118 -10.24 -25.04 -18.57
N LEU A 119 -9.38 -25.28 -17.59
CA LEU A 119 -8.20 -26.14 -17.74
C LEU A 119 -8.34 -27.48 -17.01
N LEU A 120 -9.16 -27.56 -15.95
CA LEU A 120 -9.23 -28.71 -15.04
C LEU A 120 -10.63 -29.34 -14.93
N GLU A 121 -11.69 -28.64 -15.34
CA GLU A 121 -13.03 -29.23 -15.40
C GLU A 121 -13.25 -29.90 -16.77
N PRO A 122 -13.93 -31.07 -16.82
CA PRO A 122 -14.12 -31.87 -18.03
C PRO A 122 -15.08 -31.23 -19.05
#